data_AF-A0A409VDU0-F1
#
_entry.id   AF-A0A409VDU0-F1
#
_cell.length_a   1.000
_cell.length_b   1.000
_cell.length_c   1.000
_cell.angle_alpha   90.00
_cell.angle_beta   90.00
_cell.angle_gamma   90.00
#
_symmetry.space_group_name_H-M   'P 1'
#
loop_
_entity.id
_entity.type
_entity.pdbx_description
1 polymer ?
#
loop_
_entity_poly.entity_id
_entity_poly.type
_entity_poly.pdbx_seq_one_letter_code
_entity_poly.pdbx_strand_id
1 'polypeptide(L)'
;MPPLPLRNLVWATGPTTQRLCLPLEGLEHVCITVPTVEGVKLALVRLHREILVQHPYISAACLLFVAFFPASPFYLIYYTLYAIPREIILAFLACLGFERRGVRAGSAAAWYQSHYHGPYTPSNGFFAHSQSYGAVARARPYRVDSDQDEDGSILLKWFWRLVGWSCAYAAIVILLKYGGSS
;
A
#
# COMPACT_ATOMS: atom_id res chain seq x y z
N MET A 1 -46.41 -24.20 37.27
CA MET A 1 -45.97 -23.64 35.96
C MET A 1 -44.46 -23.82 35.87
N PRO A 2 -43.96 -24.73 35.02
CA PRO A 2 -42.53 -24.89 34.81
C PRO A 2 -41.98 -23.78 33.88
N PRO A 3 -40.75 -23.29 34.11
CA PRO A 3 -40.12 -22.31 33.22
C PRO A 3 -39.74 -22.96 31.89
N LEU A 4 -40.07 -22.28 30.79
CA LEU A 4 -39.71 -22.72 29.45
C LEU A 4 -38.18 -22.65 29.25
N PRO A 5 -37.55 -23.65 28.61
CA PRO A 5 -36.14 -23.61 28.30
C PRO A 5 -35.90 -22.57 27.19
N LEU A 6 -35.02 -21.60 27.49
CA LEU A 6 -34.46 -20.69 26.49
C LEU A 6 -33.70 -21.51 25.44
N ARG A 7 -34.41 -21.85 24.37
CA ARG A 7 -33.85 -22.41 23.14
C ARG A 7 -32.71 -21.51 22.68
N ASN A 8 -31.53 -22.10 22.59
CA ASN A 8 -30.35 -21.57 21.92
C ASN A 8 -30.74 -20.98 20.57
N LEU A 9 -30.87 -19.65 20.52
CA LEU A 9 -30.88 -18.88 19.27
C LEU A 9 -29.46 -18.97 18.71
N VAL A 10 -29.19 -20.07 18.02
CA VAL A 10 -28.05 -20.17 17.10
C VAL A 10 -28.41 -19.23 15.95
N TRP A 11 -27.97 -17.99 16.06
CA TRP A 11 -27.99 -17.07 14.93
C TRP A 11 -27.20 -17.75 13.82
N ALA A 12 -27.88 -18.15 12.75
CA ALA A 12 -27.23 -18.66 11.55
C ALA A 12 -26.41 -17.51 10.96
N THR A 13 -25.16 -17.39 11.42
CA THR A 13 -24.21 -16.42 10.87
C THR A 13 -23.98 -16.82 9.42
N GLY A 14 -24.39 -15.95 8.50
CA GLY A 14 -24.12 -16.14 7.08
C GLY A 14 -22.61 -16.34 6.83
N PRO A 15 -22.23 -16.93 5.69
CA PRO A 15 -20.83 -17.19 5.39
C PRO A 15 -20.00 -15.89 5.44
N THR A 16 -19.02 -15.85 6.35
CA THR A 16 -18.12 -14.71 6.55
C THR A 16 -17.14 -14.49 5.39
N THR A 17 -16.94 -15.52 4.58
CA THR A 17 -16.04 -15.50 3.43
C THR A 17 -16.72 -16.18 2.25
N GLN A 18 -16.64 -15.55 1.08
CA GLN A 18 -17.05 -16.16 -0.18
C GLN A 18 -15.80 -16.54 -0.97
N ARG A 19 -15.72 -17.78 -1.45
CA ARG A 19 -14.65 -18.22 -2.35
C ARG A 19 -15.10 -17.97 -3.79
N LEU A 20 -14.37 -17.10 -4.48
CA LEU A 20 -14.51 -16.88 -5.92
C LEU A 20 -13.40 -17.67 -6.62
N CYS A 21 -13.76 -18.75 -7.30
CA CYS A 21 -12.83 -19.53 -8.11
C CYS A 21 -12.99 -19.10 -9.57
N LEU A 22 -11.91 -18.55 -10.14
CA LEU A 22 -11.88 -18.09 -11.52
C LEU A 22 -11.26 -19.21 -12.38
N PRO A 23 -11.96 -19.71 -13.42
CA PRO A 23 -11.34 -20.63 -14.38
C PRO A 23 -10.38 -19.82 -15.26
N LEU A 24 -9.07 -20.09 -15.13
CA LEU A 24 -8.07 -19.60 -16.08
C LEU A 24 -7.77 -20.72 -17.09
N GLU A 25 -7.95 -20.42 -18.37
CA GLU A 25 -7.63 -21.34 -19.46
C GLU A 25 -6.15 -21.76 -19.39
N GLY A 26 -5.90 -23.04 -19.10
CA GLY A 26 -4.55 -23.61 -19.06
C GLY A 26 -3.82 -23.57 -17.71
N LEU A 27 -4.45 -23.09 -16.62
CA LEU A 27 -3.89 -23.11 -15.26
C LEU A 27 -4.86 -23.74 -14.25
N GLU A 28 -4.33 -24.26 -13.13
CA GLU A 28 -5.15 -24.69 -11.99
C GLU A 28 -6.06 -23.54 -11.51
N HIS A 29 -7.25 -23.90 -11.02
CA HIS A 29 -8.26 -22.93 -10.60
C HIS A 29 -7.74 -22.03 -9.47
N VAL A 30 -7.62 -20.73 -9.71
CA VAL A 30 -7.25 -19.76 -8.68
C VAL A 30 -8.51 -19.38 -7.90
N CYS A 31 -8.56 -19.79 -6.63
CA CYS A 31 -9.64 -19.44 -5.72
C CYS A 31 -9.22 -18.30 -4.79
N ILE A 32 -9.89 -17.16 -4.91
CA ILE A 32 -9.69 -15.99 -4.06
C ILE A 32 -10.79 -15.97 -3.00
N THR A 33 -10.42 -15.92 -1.72
CA THR A 33 -11.36 -15.68 -0.62
C THR A 33 -11.62 -14.20 -0.49
N VAL A 34 -12.82 -13.76 -0.89
CA VAL A 34 -13.27 -12.38 -0.71
C VAL A 34 -14.08 -12.31 0.58
N PRO A 35 -13.72 -11.42 1.52
CA PRO A 35 -14.52 -11.24 2.73
C PRO A 35 -15.89 -10.67 2.36
N THR A 36 -16.96 -11.27 2.87
CA THR A 36 -18.31 -10.71 2.70
C THR A 36 -18.47 -9.48 3.60
N VAL A 37 -19.48 -8.64 3.33
CA VAL A 37 -19.76 -7.47 4.18
C VAL A 37 -19.98 -7.87 5.64
N GLU A 38 -20.63 -9.01 5.87
CA GLU A 38 -20.81 -9.59 7.22
C GLU A 38 -19.48 -10.06 7.82
N GLY A 39 -18.58 -10.63 7.03
CA GLY A 39 -17.22 -10.94 7.45
C GLY A 39 -16.44 -9.69 7.88
N VAL A 40 -16.54 -8.59 7.13
CA VAL A 40 -15.89 -7.31 7.47
C VAL A 40 -16.46 -6.74 8.77
N LYS A 41 -17.79 -6.77 8.96
CA LYS A 41 -18.42 -6.34 10.22
C LYS A 41 -17.92 -7.18 11.40
N LEU A 42 -17.89 -8.50 11.26
CA LEU A 42 -17.41 -9.40 12.30
C LEU A 42 -15.92 -9.12 12.63
N ALA A 43 -15.10 -8.91 11.61
CA ALA A 43 -13.69 -8.55 11.78
C ALA A 43 -13.53 -7.22 12.50
N LEU A 44 -14.32 -6.21 12.16
CA LEU A 44 -14.32 -4.91 12.87
C LEU A 44 -14.75 -5.03 14.33
N VAL A 45 -15.80 -5.81 14.61
CA VAL A 45 -16.25 -6.08 15.99
C VAL A 45 -15.16 -6.80 16.78
N ARG A 46 -14.51 -7.78 16.16
CA ARG A 46 -13.41 -8.53 16.79
C ARG A 46 -12.21 -7.63 17.06
N LEU A 47 -11.80 -6.83 16.08
CA LEU A 47 -10.73 -5.86 16.23
C LEU A 47 -11.04 -4.86 17.34
N HIS A 48 -12.28 -4.37 17.41
CA HIS A 48 -12.71 -3.50 18.49
C HIS A 48 -12.60 -4.19 19.86
N ARG A 49 -13.09 -5.42 19.97
CA ARG A 49 -13.06 -6.13 21.25
C ARG A 49 -11.65 -6.52 21.70
N GLU A 50 -10.83 -7.03 20.79
CA GLU A 50 -9.50 -7.55 21.12
C GLU A 50 -8.45 -6.44 21.23
N ILE A 51 -8.49 -5.42 20.36
CA ILE A 51 -7.45 -4.38 20.34
C ILE A 51 -7.89 -3.13 21.10
N LEU A 52 -9.08 -2.58 20.81
CA LEU A 52 -9.52 -1.30 21.38
C LEU A 52 -9.79 -1.42 22.89
N VAL A 53 -10.38 -2.53 23.34
CA VAL A 53 -10.69 -2.72 24.77
C VAL A 53 -9.46 -3.14 25.58
N GLN A 54 -8.61 -4.02 25.04
CA GLN A 54 -7.45 -4.51 25.78
C GLN A 54 -6.36 -3.45 25.92
N HIS A 55 -6.21 -2.57 24.93
CA HIS A 55 -5.18 -1.55 24.90
C HIS A 55 -5.73 -0.18 24.43
N PRO A 56 -6.53 0.50 25.27
CA PRO A 56 -7.20 1.75 24.88
C PRO A 56 -6.21 2.87 24.56
N TYR A 57 -5.10 2.96 25.31
CA TYR A 57 -4.07 3.98 25.10
C TYR A 57 -3.28 3.79 23.79
N ILE A 58 -2.85 2.56 23.48
CA ILE A 58 -2.16 2.25 22.22
C ILE A 58 -3.09 2.53 21.04
N SER A 59 -4.34 2.12 21.16
CA SER A 59 -5.35 2.35 20.13
C SER A 59 -5.63 3.83 19.89
N ALA A 60 -5.79 4.63 20.96
CA ALA A 60 -5.96 6.07 20.85
C ALA A 60 -4.73 6.75 20.24
N ALA A 61 -3.52 6.31 20.61
CA ALA A 61 -2.28 6.80 20.02
C ALA A 61 -2.19 6.50 18.52
N CYS A 62 -2.54 5.28 18.09
CA CYS A 62 -2.63 4.92 16.68
C CYS A 62 -3.67 5.76 15.92
N LEU A 63 -4.86 5.97 16.49
CA LEU A 63 -5.90 6.81 15.89
C LEU A 63 -5.48 8.28 15.79
N LEU A 64 -4.79 8.81 16.80
CA LEU A 64 -4.21 10.16 16.75
C LEU A 64 -3.12 10.25 15.70
N PHE A 65 -2.25 9.25 15.59
CA PHE A 65 -1.22 9.20 14.55
C PHE A 65 -1.85 9.24 13.16
N VAL A 66 -2.88 8.43 12.91
CA VAL A 66 -3.65 8.46 11.66
C VAL A 66 -4.37 9.80 11.48
N ALA A 67 -4.86 10.41 12.56
CA ALA A 67 -5.54 11.71 12.49
C ALA A 67 -4.59 12.85 12.06
N PHE A 68 -3.36 12.86 12.58
CA PHE A 68 -2.35 13.85 12.21
C PHE A 68 -1.77 13.59 10.81
N PHE A 69 -1.68 12.33 10.41
CA PHE A 69 -1.12 11.93 9.12
C PHE A 69 -2.04 10.96 8.36
N PRO A 70 -3.21 11.42 7.89
CA PRO A 70 -4.22 10.54 7.28
C PRO A 70 -3.74 9.91 5.97
N ALA A 71 -2.82 10.59 5.27
CA ALA A 71 -2.19 10.06 4.06
C ALA A 71 -0.97 9.15 4.32
N SER A 72 -0.44 9.10 5.55
CA SER A 72 0.79 8.35 5.87
C SER A 72 0.76 6.86 5.50
N PRO A 73 -0.32 6.08 5.73
CA PRO A 73 -0.29 4.65 5.37
C PRO A 73 -0.16 4.44 3.86
N PHE A 74 -0.78 5.32 3.06
CA PHE A 74 -0.69 5.27 1.60
C PHE A 74 0.68 5.67 1.11
N TYR A 75 1.30 6.70 1.72
CA TYR A 75 2.69 7.03 1.44
C TYR A 75 3.61 5.87 1.78
N LEU A 76 3.46 5.23 2.94
CA LEU A 76 4.28 4.08 3.31
C LEU A 76 4.14 2.94 2.30
N ILE A 77 2.92 2.61 1.87
CA ILE A 77 2.68 1.59 0.85
C ILE A 77 3.32 1.99 -0.48
N TYR A 78 3.11 3.22 -0.93
CA TYR A 78 3.68 3.75 -2.16
C TYR A 78 5.22 3.70 -2.14
N TYR A 79 5.83 4.18 -1.06
CA TYR A 79 7.29 4.16 -0.93
C TYR A 79 7.83 2.73 -0.89
N THR A 80 7.18 1.85 -0.14
CA THR A 80 7.63 0.46 0.03
C THR A 80 7.48 -0.35 -1.24
N LEU A 81 6.34 -0.23 -1.94
CA LEU A 81 6.04 -1.03 -3.13
C LEU A 81 6.59 -0.45 -4.42
N TYR A 82 6.73 0.87 -4.52
CA TYR A 82 7.08 1.53 -5.77
C TYR A 82 8.40 2.29 -5.69
N ALA A 83 8.55 3.21 -4.74
CA ALA A 83 9.72 4.09 -4.70
C ALA A 83 11.02 3.31 -4.41
N ILE A 84 11.02 2.45 -3.39
CA ILE A 84 12.21 1.68 -2.99
C ILE A 84 12.66 0.73 -4.12
N PRO A 85 11.80 -0.14 -4.68
CA PRO A 85 12.21 -1.02 -5.78
C PRO A 85 12.71 -0.26 -7.00
N ARG A 86 12.06 0.87 -7.34
CA ARG A 86 12.50 1.74 -8.44
C ARG A 86 13.92 2.26 -8.21
N GLU A 87 14.21 2.81 -7.04
CA GLU A 87 15.55 3.32 -6.73
C GLU A 87 16.61 2.20 -6.73
N ILE A 88 16.27 0.99 -6.24
CA ILE A 88 17.15 -0.17 -6.31
C ILE A 88 17.48 -0.53 -7.76
N ILE A 89 16.49 -0.56 -8.65
CA ILE A 89 16.69 -0.86 -10.09
C ILE A 89 17.57 0.22 -10.74
N LEU A 90 17.32 1.50 -10.46
CA LEU A 90 18.11 2.59 -11.01
C LEU A 90 19.56 2.57 -10.50
N ALA A 91 19.77 2.28 -9.22
CA ALA A 91 21.10 2.11 -8.64
C ALA A 91 21.84 0.92 -9.28
N PHE A 92 21.15 -0.19 -9.48
CA PHE A 92 21.71 -1.36 -10.16
C PHE A 92 22.12 -1.06 -11.61
N LEU A 93 21.25 -0.39 -12.38
CA LEU A 93 21.55 0.06 -13.75
C LEU A 93 22.75 1.02 -13.79
N ALA A 94 22.85 1.93 -12.81
CA ALA A 94 23.98 2.83 -12.69
C ALA A 94 25.29 2.06 -12.43
N CYS A 95 25.26 1.02 -11.59
CA CYS A 95 26.41 0.14 -11.36
C CYS A 95 26.83 -0.64 -12.61
N LEU A 96 25.89 -1.04 -13.46
CA LEU A 96 26.18 -1.66 -14.76
C LEU A 96 26.78 -0.68 -15.78
N GLY A 97 26.68 0.63 -15.52
CA GLY A 97 27.22 1.69 -16.36
C GLY A 97 26.20 2.37 -17.28
N PHE A 98 24.90 2.15 -17.04
CA PHE A 98 23.86 2.96 -17.67
C PHE A 98 23.77 4.31 -16.95
N GLU A 99 24.26 5.36 -17.60
CA GLU A 99 24.22 6.72 -17.06
C GLU A 99 23.32 7.64 -17.90
N ARG A 100 23.08 8.85 -17.38
CA ARG A 100 22.24 9.87 -18.04
C ARG A 100 22.73 10.24 -19.45
N ARG A 101 24.05 10.18 -19.67
CA ARG A 101 24.69 10.50 -20.96
C ARG A 101 24.82 9.28 -21.87
N GLY A 102 24.23 8.15 -21.50
CA GLY A 102 24.35 6.89 -22.19
C GLY A 102 25.23 5.90 -21.43
N VAL A 103 25.81 4.96 -22.17
CA VAL A 103 26.60 3.87 -21.61
C VAL A 103 28.01 4.35 -21.29
N ARG A 104 28.44 4.22 -20.03
CA ARG A 104 29.78 4.63 -19.59
C ARG A 104 30.85 3.78 -20.26
N ALA A 105 31.85 4.41 -20.88
CA ALA A 105 32.98 3.70 -21.47
C ALA A 105 33.70 2.82 -20.43
N GLY A 106 34.03 1.58 -20.81
CA GLY A 106 34.70 0.62 -19.92
C GLY A 106 33.80 -0.02 -18.86
N SER A 107 32.49 0.20 -18.90
CA SER A 107 31.51 -0.47 -18.01
C SER A 107 31.08 -1.84 -18.53
N ALA A 108 30.40 -2.61 -17.66
CA ALA A 108 29.80 -3.90 -18.05
C ALA A 108 28.80 -3.74 -19.20
N ALA A 109 28.01 -2.67 -19.20
CA ALA A 109 27.09 -2.35 -20.28
C ALA A 109 27.83 -2.02 -21.60
N ALA A 110 28.96 -1.31 -21.55
CA ALA A 110 29.77 -1.02 -22.73
C ALA A 110 30.39 -2.30 -23.33
N TRP A 111 30.88 -3.19 -22.45
CA TRP A 111 31.39 -4.49 -22.85
C TRP A 111 30.30 -5.33 -23.52
N TYR A 112 29.12 -5.41 -22.91
CA TYR A 112 27.97 -6.13 -23.47
C TYR A 112 27.54 -5.58 -24.84
N GLN A 113 27.43 -4.24 -24.96
CA GLN A 113 27.10 -3.59 -26.23
C GLN A 113 28.12 -3.91 -27.32
N SER A 114 29.42 -3.85 -27.00
CA SER A 114 30.49 -4.14 -27.96
C SER A 114 30.48 -5.60 -28.44
N HIS A 115 30.09 -6.53 -27.57
CA HIS A 115 30.12 -7.95 -27.88
C HIS A 115 28.88 -8.42 -28.65
N TYR A 116 27.69 -7.89 -28.31
CA TYR A 116 26.41 -8.41 -28.84
C TYR A 116 25.71 -7.48 -29.84
N HIS A 117 25.86 -6.15 -29.71
CA HIS A 117 25.12 -5.19 -30.53
C HIS A 117 26.00 -4.43 -31.53
N GLY A 118 27.31 -4.35 -31.29
CA GLY A 118 28.24 -3.59 -32.12
C GLY A 118 27.86 -2.10 -32.18
N PRO A 119 27.92 -1.44 -33.35
CA PRO A 119 27.67 0.00 -33.47
C PRO A 119 26.18 0.39 -33.39
N TYR A 120 25.24 -0.56 -33.53
CA TYR A 120 23.81 -0.26 -33.59
C TYR A 120 23.04 -1.00 -32.49
N THR A 121 22.32 -0.25 -31.65
CA THR A 121 21.45 -0.82 -30.62
C THR A 121 20.01 -0.87 -31.13
N PRO A 122 19.36 -2.05 -31.16
CA PRO A 122 17.97 -2.17 -31.59
C PRO A 122 17.04 -1.44 -30.61
N SER A 123 16.14 -0.60 -31.13
CA SER A 123 15.26 0.26 -30.34
C SER A 123 14.24 -0.48 -29.47
N ASN A 124 13.91 -1.73 -29.80
CA ASN A 124 12.93 -2.56 -29.10
C ASN A 124 13.56 -3.62 -28.17
N GLY A 125 14.88 -3.57 -27.94
CA GLY A 125 15.58 -4.53 -27.10
C GLY A 125 15.53 -4.22 -25.60
N PHE A 126 15.78 -5.24 -24.77
CA PHE A 126 15.96 -5.09 -23.32
C PHE A 126 17.06 -4.08 -22.97
N PHE A 127 18.14 -4.05 -23.77
CA PHE A 127 19.24 -3.10 -23.60
C PHE A 127 18.80 -1.65 -23.84
N ALA A 128 17.99 -1.39 -24.88
CA ALA A 128 17.46 -0.06 -25.15
C ALA A 128 16.50 0.43 -24.04
N HIS A 129 15.71 -0.48 -23.46
CA HIS A 129 14.88 -0.17 -22.29
C HIS A 129 15.76 0.14 -21.06
N SER A 130 16.79 -0.67 -20.81
CA SER A 130 17.73 -0.42 -19.69
C SER A 130 18.45 0.92 -19.85
N GLN A 131 18.82 1.28 -21.08
CA GLN A 131 19.42 2.57 -21.42
C GLN A 131 18.45 3.73 -21.21
N SER A 132 17.16 3.58 -21.57
CA SER A 132 16.16 4.61 -21.33
C SER A 132 15.88 4.81 -19.84
N TYR A 133 15.84 3.74 -19.05
CA TYR A 133 15.72 3.83 -17.58
C TYR A 133 16.93 4.53 -16.94
N GLY A 134 18.15 4.19 -17.35
CA GLY A 134 19.38 4.86 -16.88
C GLY A 134 19.46 6.34 -17.28
N ALA A 135 18.86 6.71 -18.43
CA ALA A 135 18.77 8.08 -18.88
C ALA A 135 17.88 8.96 -17.97
N VAL A 136 16.84 8.37 -17.39
CA VAL A 136 15.90 9.04 -16.47
C VAL A 136 16.46 9.18 -15.05
N ALA A 137 17.36 8.30 -14.64
CA ALA A 137 17.81 8.10 -13.25
C ALA A 137 18.39 9.33 -12.51
N ARG A 138 18.82 10.39 -13.21
CA ARG A 138 19.45 11.57 -12.58
C ARG A 138 18.80 12.90 -12.94
N ALA A 139 17.60 12.88 -13.50
CA ALA A 139 16.80 14.10 -13.66
C ALA A 139 16.17 14.47 -12.29
N ARG A 140 16.98 15.13 -11.46
CA ARG A 140 16.69 15.67 -10.12
C ARG A 140 16.67 14.64 -8.98
N PRO A 141 17.25 14.98 -7.80
CA PRO A 141 16.80 14.34 -6.57
C PRO A 141 15.29 14.51 -6.52
N TYR A 142 14.58 13.48 -6.05
CA TYR A 142 13.14 13.51 -5.80
C TYR A 142 12.80 14.64 -4.82
N ARG A 143 12.81 15.87 -5.33
CA ARG A 143 12.13 17.00 -4.72
C ARG A 143 10.69 16.64 -4.99
N VAL A 144 9.97 16.29 -3.92
CA VAL A 144 8.52 16.35 -3.92
C VAL A 144 8.21 17.82 -4.19
N ASP A 145 8.25 18.24 -5.45
CA ASP A 145 7.72 19.51 -5.90
C ASP A 145 6.23 19.39 -5.61
N SER A 146 5.88 19.82 -4.39
CA SER A 146 4.56 19.70 -3.77
C SER A 146 3.55 20.67 -4.39
N ASP A 147 3.94 21.30 -5.51
CA ASP A 147 3.31 22.49 -6.06
C ASP A 147 2.70 22.26 -7.45
N GLN A 148 2.84 21.08 -8.07
CA GLN A 148 2.36 20.83 -9.44
C GLN A 148 1.13 19.91 -9.52
N ASP A 149 0.29 19.92 -8.47
CA ASP A 149 -0.98 19.19 -8.39
C ASP A 149 -2.04 20.01 -7.61
N GLU A 150 -2.05 21.35 -7.78
CA GLU A 150 -2.99 22.23 -7.09
C GLU A 150 -4.46 22.01 -7.50
N ASP A 151 -4.73 21.59 -8.73
CA ASP A 151 -6.11 21.51 -9.25
C ASP A 151 -6.77 20.13 -9.09
N GLY A 152 -5.99 19.04 -9.04
CA GLY A 152 -6.54 17.67 -9.07
C GLY A 152 -7.12 17.14 -7.76
N SER A 153 -6.97 17.85 -6.63
CA SER A 153 -7.12 17.21 -5.32
C SER A 153 -7.88 18.00 -4.28
N ILE A 154 -8.66 19.03 -4.63
CA ILE A 154 -9.49 19.74 -3.63
C ILE A 154 -10.38 18.74 -2.87
N LEU A 155 -11.10 17.86 -3.58
CA LEU A 155 -11.92 16.83 -2.97
C LEU A 155 -11.10 15.85 -2.12
N LEU A 156 -9.92 15.45 -2.59
CA LEU A 156 -9.06 14.51 -1.88
C LEU A 156 -8.48 15.13 -0.59
N LYS A 157 -8.06 16.40 -0.64
CA LYS A 157 -7.61 17.19 0.52
C LYS A 157 -8.73 17.31 1.56
N TRP A 158 -9.95 17.62 1.12
CA TRP A 158 -11.13 17.68 2.00
C TRP A 158 -11.45 16.31 2.60
N PHE A 159 -11.42 15.25 1.78
CA PHE A 159 -11.63 13.88 2.24
C PHE A 159 -10.65 13.51 3.35
N TRP A 160 -9.34 13.72 3.15
CA TRP A 160 -8.33 13.41 4.17
C TRP A 160 -8.49 14.24 5.44
N ARG A 161 -8.89 15.51 5.32
CA ARG A 161 -9.23 16.34 6.49
C ARG A 161 -10.40 15.74 7.28
N LEU A 162 -11.47 15.34 6.61
CA LEU A 162 -12.64 14.73 7.27
C LEU A 162 -12.27 13.40 7.96
N VAL A 163 -11.48 12.56 7.28
CA VAL A 163 -10.96 11.32 7.86
C VAL A 163 -10.13 11.64 9.11
N GLY A 164 -9.20 12.59 9.03
CA GLY A 164 -8.38 12.99 10.18
C GLY A 164 -9.22 13.46 11.39
N TRP A 165 -10.21 14.33 11.16
CA TRP A 165 -11.12 14.79 12.21
C TRP A 165 -11.94 13.66 12.82
N SER A 166 -12.47 12.74 12.01
CA SER A 166 -13.23 11.60 12.50
C SER A 166 -12.38 10.66 13.37
N CYS A 167 -11.12 10.41 12.99
CA CYS A 167 -10.17 9.63 13.78
C CYS A 167 -9.82 10.34 15.10
N ALA A 168 -9.57 11.66 15.07
CA ALA A 168 -9.29 12.44 16.28
C ALA A 168 -10.47 12.39 17.26
N TYR A 169 -11.71 12.58 16.76
CA TYR A 169 -12.91 12.46 17.57
C TYR A 169 -13.05 11.06 18.20
N ALA A 170 -12.84 10.01 17.41
CA ALA A 170 -12.88 8.63 17.90
C ALA A 170 -11.83 8.37 19.00
N ALA A 171 -10.61 8.89 18.84
CA ALA A 171 -9.55 8.78 19.84
C ALA A 171 -9.94 9.46 21.17
N ILE A 172 -10.51 10.67 21.10
CA ILE A 172 -10.99 11.40 22.29
C ILE A 172 -12.10 10.60 22.99
N VAL A 173 -13.06 10.05 22.24
CA VAL A 173 -14.14 9.23 22.81
C VAL A 173 -13.60 7.99 23.52
N ILE A 174 -12.60 7.31 22.94
CA ILE A 174 -11.96 6.15 23.56
C ILE A 174 -11.24 6.57 24.85
N LEU A 175 -10.47 7.66 24.82
CA LEU A 175 -9.75 8.16 26.00
C LEU A 175 -10.72 8.58 27.12
N LEU A 176 -11.81 9.27 26.81
CA LEU A 176 -12.80 9.68 27.81
C LEU A 176 -13.52 8.47 28.42
N LYS A 177 -13.87 7.47 27.60
CA LYS A 177 -14.63 6.31 28.06
C LYS A 177 -13.78 5.33 28.88
N TYR A 178 -12.51 5.16 28.53
CA TYR A 178 -11.64 4.14 29.14
C TYR A 178 -10.53 4.70 30.03
N GLY A 179 -10.20 6.00 29.92
CA GLY A 179 -9.15 6.64 30.71
C GLY A 179 -9.57 7.09 32.10
N GLY A 180 -10.87 7.19 32.39
CA GLY A 180 -11.37 7.57 33.72
C GLY A 180 -11.44 6.43 34.73
N SER A 181 -11.13 5.19 34.32
CA SER A 181 -11.32 3.97 35.12
C SER A 181 -10.01 3.35 35.63
N SER A 182 -8.88 4.04 35.45
CA SER A 182 -7.54 3.60 35.88
C SER A 182 -7.04 4.33 37.11
#